data_AF-A0A976Q4V2-F1
#
_entry.id   AF-A0A976Q4V2-F1
#
_cell.length_a   1.000
_cell.length_b   1.000
_cell.length_c   1.000
_cell.angle_alpha   90.00
_cell.angle_beta   90.00
_cell.angle_gamma   90.00
#
_symmetry.space_group_name_H-M   'P 1'
#
loop_
_entity.id
_entity.type
_entity.pdbx_description
1 polymer ?
#
loop_
_entity_poly.entity_id
_entity_poly.type
_entity_poly.pdbx_seq_one_letter_code
_entity_poly.pdbx_strand_id
1 'polypeptide(L)'
;MDFTLGASFTNNSFTSDEYKFGLEYNYKKMLYLRGSFTAYADKNGTTDALFGPSFGAGFHYPFGSVSLGLDYAYRVINESAFNSTNQFFTLSLGF
;
A
#
# COMPACT_ATOMS: atom_id res chain seq x y z
N MET A 1 -9.89 -14.60 -10.60
CA MET A 1 -8.52 -14.05 -10.70
C MET A 1 -8.76 -12.67 -11.22
N ASP A 2 -8.51 -11.71 -10.37
CA ASP A 2 -9.09 -10.38 -10.50
C ASP A 2 -7.95 -9.39 -10.35
N PHE A 3 -7.88 -8.45 -11.27
CA PHE A 3 -6.85 -7.44 -11.31
C PHE A 3 -7.53 -6.09 -11.30
N THR A 4 -7.07 -5.22 -10.41
CA THR A 4 -7.68 -3.92 -10.17
C THR A 4 -6.59 -2.86 -10.17
N LEU A 5 -6.80 -1.83 -10.98
CA LEU A 5 -5.98 -0.64 -11.01
C LEU A 5 -6.83 0.54 -10.55
N GLY A 6 -6.23 1.41 -9.75
CA GLY A 6 -6.85 2.62 -9.26
C GLY A 6 -5.88 3.78 -9.28
N ALA A 7 -6.39 4.97 -9.56
CA ALA A 7 -5.67 6.21 -9.36
C ALA A 7 -6.58 7.20 -8.65
N SER A 8 -6.01 8.06 -7.82
CA SER A 8 -6.72 9.10 -7.11
C SER A 8 -5.89 10.37 -7.16
N PHE A 9 -6.57 11.49 -7.38
CA PHE A 9 -5.99 12.82 -7.34
C PHE A 9 -6.68 13.60 -6.23
N THR A 10 -5.90 14.17 -5.33
CA THR A 10 -6.39 15.05 -4.27
C THR A 10 -5.70 16.40 -4.44
N ASN A 11 -6.51 17.42 -4.77
CA ASN A 11 -6.07 18.80 -4.76
C ASN A 11 -6.30 19.37 -3.37
N ASN A 12 -5.27 20.01 -2.81
CA ASN A 12 -5.35 20.60 -1.48
C ASN A 12 -4.93 22.07 -1.56
N SER A 13 -5.72 22.97 -0.98
CA SER A 13 -5.43 24.42 -1.09
C SER A 13 -4.37 24.90 -0.08
N PHE A 14 -4.03 24.07 0.90
CA PHE A 14 -3.05 24.36 1.97
C PHE A 14 -1.81 23.46 1.93
N THR A 15 -1.78 22.43 1.08
CA THR A 15 -0.70 21.42 1.00
C THR A 15 -0.50 21.04 -0.46
N SER A 16 0.67 20.52 -0.82
CA SER A 16 0.96 20.07 -2.19
C SER A 16 -0.07 19.09 -2.73
N ASP A 17 -0.35 19.20 -4.02
CA ASP A 17 -1.20 18.28 -4.78
C ASP A 17 -0.67 16.84 -4.74
N GLU A 18 -1.55 15.89 -4.43
CA GLU A 18 -1.20 14.49 -4.23
C GLU A 18 -1.87 13.58 -5.28
N TYR A 19 -1.04 12.75 -5.92
CA TYR A 19 -1.43 11.73 -6.88
C TYR A 19 -1.12 10.35 -6.31
N LYS A 20 -2.14 9.53 -6.12
CA LYS A 20 -2.02 8.15 -5.66
C LYS A 20 -2.32 7.19 -6.80
N PHE A 21 -1.50 6.18 -6.94
CA PHE A 21 -1.69 5.06 -7.85
C PHE A 21 -1.67 3.78 -7.05
N GLY A 22 -2.59 2.87 -7.34
CA GLY A 22 -2.78 1.61 -6.66
C GLY A 22 -3.02 0.48 -7.66
N LEU A 23 -2.46 -0.67 -7.36
CA LEU A 23 -2.61 -1.90 -8.11
C LEU A 23 -2.89 -3.02 -7.11
N GLU A 24 -3.94 -3.78 -7.35
CA GLU A 24 -4.26 -4.98 -6.60
C GLU A 24 -4.45 -6.15 -7.56
N TYR A 25 -3.85 -7.29 -7.20
CA TYR A 25 -3.99 -8.54 -7.90
C TYR A 25 -4.47 -9.62 -6.92
N ASN A 26 -5.56 -10.28 -7.29
CA ASN A 26 -6.28 -11.21 -6.45
C ASN A 26 -6.34 -12.57 -7.15
N TYR A 27 -5.73 -13.58 -6.55
CA TYR A 27 -5.81 -14.95 -7.01
C TYR A 27 -6.74 -15.77 -6.11
N LYS A 28 -7.91 -16.12 -6.67
CA LYS A 28 -8.96 -16.94 -6.05
C LYS A 28 -9.43 -16.46 -4.67
N LYS A 29 -9.31 -15.17 -4.35
CA LYS A 29 -9.61 -14.61 -3.01
C LYS A 29 -8.81 -15.28 -1.88
N MET A 30 -7.70 -15.93 -2.23
CA MET A 30 -6.79 -16.58 -1.28
C MET A 30 -5.46 -15.84 -1.23
N LEU A 31 -4.94 -15.41 -2.37
CA LEU A 31 -3.72 -14.63 -2.46
C LEU A 31 -4.05 -13.23 -2.97
N TYR A 32 -3.50 -12.23 -2.30
CA TYR A 32 -3.65 -10.82 -2.59
C TYR A 32 -2.26 -10.23 -2.76
N LEU A 33 -1.99 -9.55 -3.87
CA LEU A 33 -0.76 -8.79 -4.09
C LEU A 33 -1.16 -7.35 -4.35
N ARG A 34 -0.57 -6.42 -3.60
CA ARG A 34 -0.93 -5.01 -3.60
C ARG A 34 0.32 -4.18 -3.82
N GLY A 35 0.24 -3.19 -4.69
CA GLY A 35 1.27 -2.19 -4.90
C GLY A 35 0.62 -0.83 -4.91
N SER A 36 1.25 0.16 -4.27
CA SER A 36 0.79 1.53 -4.36
C SER A 36 1.96 2.49 -4.44
N PHE A 37 1.79 3.58 -5.16
CA PHE A 37 2.76 4.64 -5.29
C PHE A 37 2.06 5.97 -5.11
N THR A 38 2.72 6.91 -4.43
CA THR A 38 2.21 8.27 -4.23
C THR A 38 3.23 9.26 -4.75
N ALA A 39 2.77 10.19 -5.58
CA ALA A 39 3.55 11.27 -6.15
C ALA A 39 2.93 12.61 -5.73
N TYR A 40 3.79 13.59 -5.48
CA TYR A 40 3.39 14.95 -5.16
C TYR A 40 3.80 15.87 -6.32
N ALA A 41 2.88 16.71 -6.80
CA ALA A 41 3.15 17.57 -7.96
C ALA A 41 3.90 18.85 -7.60
N ASP A 42 3.75 19.37 -6.38
CA ASP A 42 4.47 20.57 -5.96
C ASP A 42 5.88 20.19 -5.47
N LYS A 43 6.83 20.12 -6.41
CA LYS A 43 8.26 19.95 -6.14
C LYS A 43 8.98 21.30 -6.07
N ASN A 44 8.50 22.23 -5.26
CA ASN A 44 9.27 23.41 -4.89
C ASN A 44 10.24 23.09 -3.74
N GLY A 45 11.31 22.35 -4.07
CA GLY A 45 12.57 22.42 -3.32
C GLY A 45 12.64 21.81 -1.92
N THR A 46 11.63 21.08 -1.44
CA THR A 46 11.73 20.37 -0.15
C THR A 46 11.65 18.86 -0.29
N THR A 47 12.63 18.25 0.36
CA THR A 47 13.00 16.85 0.55
C THR A 47 11.91 15.99 1.21
N ASP A 48 10.62 16.25 0.98
CA ASP A 48 9.52 15.64 1.74
C ASP A 48 8.61 14.76 0.86
N ALA A 49 9.20 13.97 -0.04
CA ALA A 49 8.50 12.81 -0.58
C ALA A 49 8.47 11.71 0.50
N LEU A 50 7.77 12.00 1.60
CA LEU A 50 7.76 11.21 2.84
C LEU A 50 7.23 9.77 2.62
N PHE A 51 6.53 9.54 1.51
CA PHE A 51 5.91 8.26 1.19
C PHE A 51 6.40 7.73 -0.17
N GLY A 52 7.23 6.69 -0.12
CA GLY A 52 7.70 5.96 -1.31
C GLY A 52 6.72 4.87 -1.76
N PRO A 53 7.09 4.09 -2.80
CA PRO A 53 6.30 2.94 -3.22
C PRO A 53 6.09 1.98 -2.05
N SER A 54 4.87 1.48 -1.93
CA SER A 54 4.47 0.45 -0.97
C SER A 54 4.09 -0.81 -1.73
N PHE A 55 4.41 -1.95 -1.14
CA PHE A 55 4.07 -3.26 -1.64
C PHE A 55 3.43 -4.07 -0.51
N GLY A 56 2.54 -4.99 -0.82
CA GLY A 56 1.91 -5.85 0.15
C GLY A 56 1.49 -7.17 -0.46
N ALA A 57 1.50 -8.21 0.35
CA ALA A 57 1.03 -9.53 0.02
C ALA A 57 0.13 -10.04 1.14
N GLY A 58 -1.04 -10.52 0.81
CA GLY A 58 -2.01 -11.11 1.74
C GLY A 58 -2.30 -12.55 1.35
N PHE A 59 -2.44 -13.41 2.35
CA PHE A 59 -2.97 -14.75 2.21
C PHE A 59 -4.17 -14.94 3.12
N HIS A 60 -5.34 -15.20 2.54
CA HIS A 60 -6.56 -15.55 3.25
C HIS A 60 -6.94 -17.00 2.96
N TYR A 61 -7.28 -17.73 4.01
CA TYR A 61 -7.80 -19.08 3.90
C TYR A 61 -9.03 -19.25 4.80
N PRO A 62 -10.22 -19.52 4.24
CA PRO A 62 -11.39 -19.88 5.02
C PRO A 62 -11.30 -21.36 5.43
N PHE A 63 -11.19 -21.61 6.74
CA PHE A 63 -11.22 -22.93 7.35
C PHE A 63 -12.59 -23.17 8.00
N GLY A 64 -13.55 -23.65 7.21
CA GLY A 64 -14.92 -23.91 7.68
C GLY A 64 -15.61 -22.61 8.12
N SER A 65 -15.86 -22.46 9.42
CA SER A 65 -16.47 -21.26 10.02
C SER A 65 -15.46 -20.17 10.39
N VAL A 66 -14.16 -20.46 10.35
CA VAL A 66 -13.11 -19.50 10.74
C VAL A 66 -12.35 -19.04 9.50
N SER A 67 -12.14 -17.74 9.35
CA SER A 67 -11.31 -17.15 8.29
C SER A 67 -9.96 -16.74 8.85
N LEU A 68 -8.89 -17.37 8.36
CA LEU A 68 -7.52 -17.00 8.70
C LEU A 68 -6.98 -16.06 7.63
N GLY A 69 -6.28 -15.01 8.05
CA GLY A 69 -5.62 -14.07 7.15
C GLY A 69 -4.27 -13.66 7.65
N LEU A 70 -3.32 -13.59 6.72
CA LEU A 70 -1.95 -13.16 6.94
C LEU A 70 -1.65 -12.08 5.91
N ASP A 71 -1.48 -10.85 6.35
CA ASP A 71 -1.10 -9.73 5.47
C ASP A 71 0.30 -9.24 5.85
N TYR A 72 1.17 -9.21 4.86
CA TYR A 72 2.49 -8.61 4.92
C TYR A 72 2.48 -7.34 4.09
N ALA A 73 2.86 -6.20 4.66
CA ALA A 73 2.99 -4.96 3.94
C ALA A 73 4.37 -4.36 4.18
N TYR A 74 4.98 -3.88 3.12
CA TYR A 74 6.28 -3.25 3.11
C TYR A 74 6.13 -1.86 2.48
N ARG A 75 6.68 -0.84 3.14
CA ARG A 75 6.70 0.52 2.63
C ARG A 75 8.13 1.02 2.56
N VAL A 76 8.56 1.43 1.37
CA VAL A 76 9.81 2.18 1.21
C VAL A 76 9.58 3.59 1.69
N ILE A 77 10.41 4.05 2.61
CA ILE A 77 10.50 5.46 2.97
C ILE A 77 11.86 5.93 2.49
N ASN A 78 11.87 6.89 1.57
CA ASN A 78 13.09 7.55 1.09
C ASN A 78 13.24 8.87 1.84
N GLU A 79 13.58 8.79 3.11
CA GLU A 79 14.05 9.93 3.89
C GLU A 79 15.56 9.84 4.01
N SER A 80 16.27 10.92 3.67
CA SER A 80 17.73 11.04 3.79
C SER A 80 18.25 10.86 5.24
N ALA A 81 17.35 10.85 6.23
CA ALA A 81 17.64 10.64 7.65
C ALA A 81 17.35 9.21 8.14
N PHE A 82 16.50 8.46 7.46
CA PHE A 82 16.10 7.09 7.84
C PHE A 82 15.98 6.22 6.60
N ASN A 83 17.05 5.48 6.28
CA ASN A 83 16.99 4.34 5.36
C ASN A 83 16.25 3.17 6.03
N SER A 84 15.04 3.44 6.51
CA SER A 84 14.27 2.52 7.33
C SER A 84 13.07 2.05 6.52
N THR A 85 13.27 0.87 5.97
CA THR A 85 12.21 0.02 5.46
C THR A 85 11.21 -0.28 6.59
N ASN A 86 9.94 0.05 6.39
CA ASN A 86 8.89 -0.36 7.33
C ASN A 86 8.24 -1.66 6.85
N GLN A 87 8.29 -2.68 7.69
CA GLN A 87 7.66 -3.98 7.49
C GLN A 87 6.53 -4.15 8.49
N PHE A 88 5.34 -4.44 7.99
CA PHE A 88 4.14 -4.69 8.76
C PHE A 88 3.72 -6.14 8.55
N PHE A 89 3.45 -6.83 9.65
CA PHE A 89 2.90 -8.18 9.66
C PHE A 89 1.59 -8.14 10.42
N THR A 90 0.51 -8.55 9.76
CA THR A 90 -0.83 -8.56 10.32
C THR A 90 -1.37 -9.97 10.24
N LEU A 91 -1.87 -10.44 11.37
CA LEU A 91 -2.64 -11.69 11.46
C LEU A 91 -4.10 -11.31 11.73
N SER A 92 -5.01 -11.79 10.89
CA SER A 92 -6.45 -11.61 11.07
C SER A 92 -7.15 -12.95 11.28
N LEU A 93 -8.06 -12.99 12.25
CA LEU A 93 -8.97 -14.10 12.50
C LEU A 93 -10.41 -13.57 12.37
N GLY A 94 -11.19 -14.16 11.48
CA GLY A 94 -12.63 -13.92 11.34
C GLY A 94 -13.41 -15.15 11.79
N PHE A 95 -14.55 -14.93 12.45
CA PHE A 95 -15.49 -15.96 12.94
C PHE A 95 -16.92 -15.63 12.52
#